data_AF-A0A6L7WY63-F1
#
_entry.id   AF-A0A6L7WY63-F1
#
_cell.length_a   1.000
_cell.length_b   1.000
_cell.length_c   1.000
_cell.angle_alpha   90.00
_cell.angle_beta   90.00
_cell.angle_gamma   90.00
#
_symmetry.space_group_name_H-M   'P 1'
#
loop_
_entity.id
_entity.type
_entity.pdbx_description
1 polymer ?
#
loop_
_entity_poly.entity_id
_entity_poly.type
_entity_poly.pdbx_seq_one_letter_code
_entity_poly.pdbx_strand_id
1 'polypeptide(L)' 'MALTREQARELRSLMQSWTRASNDVAEHWRGVSVSSEGLDMKALRAAIDRRTEMEELLMSFWSRTTAS' A
#
# COMPACT_ATOMS: atom_id res chain seq x y z
N MET A 1 24.72 -2.85 -3.14
CA MET A 1 24.47 -3.00 -4.59
C MET A 1 23.51 -1.93 -5.04
N ALA A 2 23.65 -1.40 -6.26
CA ALA A 2 22.72 -0.43 -6.82
C ALA A 2 21.61 -1.16 -7.59
N LEU A 3 20.37 -0.69 -7.48
CA LEU A 3 19.25 -1.22 -8.26
C LEU A 3 19.47 -0.96 -9.75
N THR A 4 19.10 -1.92 -10.60
CA THR A 4 19.02 -1.71 -12.04
C THR A 4 17.94 -0.68 -12.37
N ARG A 5 18.00 -0.11 -13.58
CA ARG A 5 16.97 0.84 -14.06
C ARG A 5 15.56 0.26 -13.98
N GLU A 6 15.43 -1.04 -14.24
CA GLU A 6 14.14 -1.72 -14.23
C GLU A 6 13.64 -1.97 -12.81
N GLN A 7 14.49 -2.48 -11.91
CA GLN A 7 14.17 -2.61 -10.49
C GLN A 7 13.79 -1.26 -9.86
N ALA A 8 14.46 -0.17 -10.25
CA ALA A 8 14.12 1.17 -9.78
C ALA A 8 12.75 1.66 -10.29
N ARG A 9 12.31 1.23 -11.49
CA ARG A 9 10.97 1.52 -12.01
C ARG A 9 9.91 0.72 -11.27
N GLU A 10 10.15 -0.58 -11.08
CA GLU A 10 9.28 -1.47 -10.32
C GLU A 10 9.07 -0.93 -8.90
N LEU A 11 10.17 -0.60 -8.19
CA LEU A 11 10.10 -0.03 -6.85
C LEU A 11 9.29 1.27 -6.80
N ARG A 12 9.49 2.19 -7.75
CA ARG A 12 8.70 3.42 -7.81
C ARG A 12 7.21 3.14 -8.01
N SER A 13 6.87 2.18 -8.86
CA SER A 13 5.48 1.78 -9.09
C SER A 13 4.86 1.20 -7.80
N LEU A 14 5.55 0.27 -7.14
CA LEU A 14 5.10 -0.34 -5.89
C LEU A 14 4.92 0.71 -4.78
N MET A 15 5.87 1.65 -4.64
CA MET A 15 5.77 2.74 -3.67
C MET A 15 4.58 3.67 -3.94
N GLN A 16 4.31 4.00 -5.21
CA GLN A 16 3.13 4.80 -5.57
C GLN A 16 1.83 4.08 -5.22
N SER A 17 1.73 2.79 -5.52
CA SER A 17 0.56 1.97 -5.20
C SER A 17 0.37 1.82 -3.69
N TRP A 18 1.44 1.56 -2.93
CA TRP A 18 1.40 1.50 -1.47
C TRP A 18 0.97 2.83 -0.85
N THR A 19 1.45 3.95 -1.39
CA THR A 19 1.07 5.30 -0.92
C THR A 19 -0.43 5.55 -1.16
N ARG A 20 -0.95 5.19 -2.34
CA ARG A 20 -2.38 5.31 -2.63
C ARG A 20 -3.22 4.45 -1.70
N ALA A 21 -2.87 3.17 -1.54
CA ALA A 21 -3.59 2.27 -0.64
C ALA A 21 -3.57 2.75 0.83
N SER A 22 -2.45 3.33 1.27
CA SER A 22 -2.34 3.92 2.61
C SER A 22 -3.22 5.16 2.76
N ASN A 23 -3.30 6.00 1.72
CA ASN A 23 -4.20 7.16 1.71
C ASN A 23 -5.67 6.73 1.74
N ASP A 24 -6.07 5.71 0.97
CA ASP A 24 -7.44 5.17 0.99
C ASP A 24 -7.84 4.76 2.43
N VAL A 25 -6.97 4.02 3.12
CA VAL A 25 -7.21 3.63 4.53
C VAL A 25 -7.34 4.86 5.42
N ALA A 26 -6.45 5.86 5.27
CA ALA A 26 -6.49 7.08 6.06
C ALA A 26 -7.75 7.93 5.78
N GLU A 27 -8.24 7.94 4.55
CA GLU A 27 -9.49 8.62 4.17
C GLU A 27 -10.71 7.96 4.80
N HIS A 28 -10.75 6.63 4.88
CA HIS A 28 -11.84 5.92 5.54
C HIS A 28 -11.89 6.28 7.04
N TRP A 29 -10.74 6.28 7.73
CA TRP A 29 -10.68 6.71 9.14
C TRP A 29 -11.06 8.17 9.36
N ARG A 30 -10.65 9.07 8.45
CA ARG A 30 -11.04 10.48 8.51
C ARG A 30 -12.53 10.67 8.23
N GLY A 31 -13.09 9.94 7.27
CA GLY A 31 -14.51 9.95 6.95
C GLY A 31 -15.38 9.60 8.16
N VAL A 32 -14.99 8.57 8.93
CA VAL A 32 -15.64 8.19 10.19
C VAL A 32 -15.60 9.29 11.24
N SER A 33 -14.50 10.05 11.27
CA SER A 33 -14.35 11.16 12.22
C SER A 33 -15.29 12.33 11.88
N VAL A 34 -15.76 12.41 10.64
CA VAL A 34 -16.58 13.51 10.11
C VAL A 34 -18.06 13.11 9.95
N SER A 35 -18.37 11.85 9.65
CA SER A 35 -19.74 11.37 9.47
C SER A 35 -20.32 10.76 10.75
N SER A 36 -21.59 11.07 11.04
CA SER A 36 -22.35 10.42 12.12
C SER A 36 -22.90 9.04 11.74
N GLU A 37 -22.71 8.62 10.48
CA GLU A 37 -23.27 7.38 9.91
C GLU A 37 -22.42 6.14 10.27
N GLY A 38 -21.28 6.33 10.92
CA GLY A 38 -20.40 5.25 11.34
C GLY A 38 -19.48 4.75 10.23
N LEU A 39 -18.62 3.80 10.59
CA LEU A 39 -17.60 3.24 9.72
C LEU A 39 -18.13 2.11 8.87
N ASP A 40 -18.05 2.23 7.54
CA ASP A 40 -18.19 1.09 6.65
C ASP A 40 -16.97 0.16 6.83
N MET A 41 -17.13 -0.80 7.75
CA MET A 41 -16.11 -1.78 8.08
C MET A 41 -15.73 -2.67 6.89
N LYS A 42 -16.64 -2.88 5.93
CA LYS A 42 -16.36 -3.67 4.73
C LYS A 42 -15.46 -2.90 3.79
N ALA A 43 -15.75 -1.62 3.56
CA ALA A 43 -14.91 -0.75 2.74
C ALA A 43 -13.53 -0.55 3.37
N LEU A 44 -13.46 -0.30 4.68
CA LEU A 44 -12.19 -0.19 5.40
C LEU A 44 -11.39 -1.51 5.34
N ARG A 45 -12.04 -2.65 5.54
CA ARG A 45 -11.35 -3.94 5.45
C ARG A 45 -10.74 -4.14 4.06
N ALA A 46 -11.49 -3.85 3.00
CA ALA A 46 -10.97 -3.93 1.64
C ALA A 46 -9.81 -2.96 1.36
N ALA A 47 -9.83 -1.76 1.96
CA ALA A 47 -8.71 -0.81 1.86
C ALA A 47 -7.47 -1.33 2.60
N ILE A 48 -7.63 -1.91 3.79
CA ILE A 48 -6.54 -2.52 4.57
C ILE A 48 -5.95 -3.72 3.83
N ASP A 49 -6.79 -4.58 3.25
CA ASP A 49 -6.35 -5.75 2.48
C ASP A 49 -5.50 -5.32 1.28
N ARG A 50 -5.94 -4.30 0.52
CA ARG A 50 -5.16 -3.71 -0.58
C ARG A 50 -3.82 -3.14 -0.12
N ARG A 51 -3.79 -2.44 1.03
CA ARG A 51 -2.55 -1.90 1.59
C ARG A 51 -1.60 -3.00 2.02
N THR A 52 -2.12 -4.09 2.59
CA THR A 52 -1.34 -5.28 3.00
C THR A 52 -0.74 -5.99 1.79
N GLU A 53 -1.50 -6.18 0.72
CA GLU A 53 -1.01 -6.77 -0.53
C GLU A 53 0.17 -5.97 -1.09
N MET A 54 0.09 -4.63 -1.09
CA MET A 54 1.20 -3.78 -1.54
C MET A 54 2.45 -3.90 -0.64
N GLU A 55 2.27 -4.13 0.66
CA GLU A 55 3.38 -4.39 1.58
C GLU A 55 4.05 -5.72 1.28
N GLU A 56 3.27 -6.78 1.03
CA GLU A 56 3.80 -8.09 0.65
C GLU A 56 4.59 -8.04 -0.66
N LEU A 57 4.10 -7.28 -1.65
CA LEU A 57 4.81 -7.06 -2.91
C LEU A 57 6.12 -6.28 -2.72
N LEU A 58 6.13 -5.25 -1.86
CA LEU A 58 7.35 -4.51 -1.51
C LEU A 58 8.37 -5.41 -0.81
N MET A 59 7.94 -6.22 0.15
CA MET A 59 8.82 -7.17 0.85
C MET A 59 9.35 -8.24 -0.09
N SER A 60 8.51 -8.72 -1.01
CA SER A 60 8.91 -9.68 -2.06
C SER A 60 9.93 -9.07 -3.01
N PHE A 61 9.76 -7.80 -3.40
CA PHE A 61 10.75 -7.06 -4.19
C PHE A 61 12.10 -6.99 -3.47
N TRP A 62 12.09 -6.62 -2.19
CA TRP A 62 13.33 -6.54 -1.41
C TRP A 62 13.97 -7.92 -1.25
N SER A 63 13.21 -8.95 -0.93
CA SER A 63 13.71 -10.33 -0.84
C SER A 63 14.42 -10.77 -2.12
N ARG A 64 13.85 -10.50 -3.31
CA ARG A 64 14.50 -10.83 -4.59
C ARG A 64 15.75 -10.01 -4.87
N THR A 65 15.75 -8.73 -4.49
CA THR A 65 16.84 -7.80 -4.80
C THR A 65 18.00 -7.84 -3.82
N THR A 66 17.77 -8.27 -2.57
CA THR A 66 18.83 -8.44 -1.56
C THR A 66 19.41 -9.85 -1.51
N ALA A 67 18.70 -10.84 -2.06
CA ALA A 67 19.20 -12.21 -2.19
C ALA A 67 20.06 -12.44 -3.44
N SER A 68 20.11 -11.46 -4.36
CA SER A 68 21.01 -11.43 -5.52
C SER A 68 22.30 -10.69 -5.19
#